data_AF-A0A7J2L523-F1
#
_entry.id   AF-A0A7J2L523-F1
#
_cell.length_a   1.000
_cell.length_b   1.000
_cell.length_c   1.000
_cell.angle_alpha   90.00
_cell.angle_beta   90.00
_cell.angle_gamma   90.00
#
_symmetry.space_group_name_H-M   'P 1'
#
loop_
_entity.id
_entity.type
_entity.pdbx_description
1 polymer ?
#
loop_
_entity_poly.entity_id
_entity_poly.type
_entity_poly.pdbx_seq_one_letter_code
_entity_poly.pdbx_strand_id
1 'polypeptide(L)'
;MSEVEEIIREIMKGGDRKVKEIIEAARREAEEIIKKAEKDALEIAEKEARIIRETIANRMMDREKRRLIEDKVRLKDVKIKRLREILYEKIEKVIGGKDERWSYEKILYRLLRDAVLEIGEENIVVSANKRDLEFIRTHKSELETKLEEDVGRKVNLSLGDPVDITGGVICATPSGDKIFNASIDSRVDEVMKKMSAFIVRRLGMVSTARFRSLIRQMFEKIREKIKIKDALGRSLELGPIDSVESIIGGETRIDAICKESGGGIIMVFATLSQATKERVQRFRESIEKYEASVGAKKSKTVFIAFSGVESKDVMDVLRESDMYLLTRKELIDLSKKVGMEM
;
A
#
# COMPACT_ATOMS: atom_id res chain seq x y z
N MET A 1 -91.09 -47.47 -13.58
CA MET A 1 -90.24 -46.32 -13.95
C MET A 1 -89.95 -46.44 -15.43
N SER A 2 -90.12 -45.38 -16.21
CA SER A 2 -89.99 -45.46 -17.67
C SER A 2 -88.52 -45.36 -18.10
N GLU A 3 -88.13 -46.01 -19.19
CA GLU A 3 -86.78 -45.94 -19.79
C GLU A 3 -86.26 -44.49 -19.94
N VAL A 4 -87.17 -43.54 -20.17
CA VAL A 4 -86.86 -42.12 -20.32
C VAL A 4 -86.34 -41.49 -19.01
N GLU A 5 -86.90 -41.89 -17.86
CA GLU A 5 -86.45 -41.39 -16.54
C GLU A 5 -85.08 -41.94 -16.13
N GLU A 6 -84.68 -43.08 -16.68
CA GLU A 6 -83.38 -43.69 -16.45
C GLU A 6 -82.30 -43.01 -17.30
N ILE A 7 -82.59 -42.74 -18.58
CA ILE A 7 -81.73 -41.95 -19.48
C ILE A 7 -81.52 -40.54 -18.94
N ILE A 8 -82.56 -39.85 -18.46
CA ILE A 8 -82.44 -38.51 -17.87
C ILE A 8 -81.53 -38.54 -16.62
N ARG A 9 -81.64 -39.58 -15.77
CA ARG A 9 -80.78 -39.72 -14.60
C ARG A 9 -79.32 -39.99 -14.96
N GLU A 10 -79.06 -40.78 -16.00
CA GLU A 10 -77.70 -40.99 -16.50
C GLU A 10 -77.09 -39.72 -17.09
N ILE A 11 -77.87 -38.95 -17.87
CA ILE A 11 -77.43 -37.67 -18.42
C ILE A 11 -77.11 -36.68 -17.29
N MET A 12 -77.97 -36.57 -16.27
CA MET A 12 -77.72 -35.69 -15.12
C MET A 12 -76.50 -36.14 -14.31
N LYS A 13 -76.35 -37.44 -14.03
CA LYS A 13 -75.15 -37.98 -13.36
C LYS A 13 -73.88 -37.73 -14.16
N GLY A 14 -73.95 -37.88 -15.49
CA GLY A 14 -72.85 -37.57 -16.40
C GLY A 14 -72.49 -36.09 -16.40
N GLY A 15 -73.49 -35.21 -16.44
CA GLY A 15 -73.35 -33.76 -16.35
C GLY A 15 -72.72 -33.32 -15.03
N ASP A 16 -73.23 -33.81 -13.89
CA ASP A 16 -72.70 -33.49 -12.56
C ASP A 16 -71.25 -33.93 -12.39
N ARG A 17 -70.88 -35.09 -12.95
CA ARG A 17 -69.51 -35.59 -12.94
C ARG A 17 -68.59 -34.68 -13.76
N LYS A 18 -69.04 -34.27 -14.95
CA LYS A 18 -68.31 -33.33 -15.82
C LYS A 18 -68.11 -31.97 -15.17
N VAL A 19 -69.14 -31.45 -14.50
CA VAL A 19 -69.08 -30.16 -13.77
C VAL A 19 -68.09 -30.25 -12.61
N LYS A 20 -68.10 -31.34 -11.84
CA LYS A 20 -67.12 -31.56 -10.77
C LYS A 20 -65.69 -31.64 -11.30
N GLU A 21 -65.47 -32.35 -12.41
CA GLU A 21 -64.16 -32.44 -13.06
C GLU A 21 -63.66 -31.07 -13.52
N ILE A 22 -64.52 -30.25 -14.12
CA ILE A 22 -64.18 -28.88 -14.55
C ILE A 22 -63.82 -27.99 -13.36
N ILE A 23 -64.61 -28.04 -12.27
CA ILE A 23 -64.35 -27.24 -11.07
C ILE A 23 -63.06 -27.67 -10.38
N GLU A 24 -62.78 -28.97 -10.29
CA GLU A 24 -61.52 -29.46 -9.71
C GLU A 24 -60.30 -29.11 -10.57
N ALA A 25 -60.43 -29.17 -11.90
CA ALA A 25 -59.37 -28.77 -12.82
C ALA A 25 -59.06 -27.28 -12.68
N ALA A 26 -60.10 -26.43 -12.68
CA ALA A 26 -59.95 -24.98 -12.49
C ALA A 26 -59.34 -24.62 -11.13
N ARG A 27 -59.68 -25.35 -10.06
CA ARG A 27 -59.06 -25.16 -8.73
C ARG A 27 -57.59 -25.53 -8.71
N ARG A 28 -57.22 -26.67 -9.31
CA ARG A 28 -55.81 -27.09 -9.41
C ARG A 28 -54.98 -26.09 -10.22
N GLU A 29 -55.51 -25.62 -11.33
CA GLU A 29 -54.84 -24.62 -12.17
C GLU A 29 -54.67 -23.28 -11.44
N ALA A 30 -55.69 -22.83 -10.70
CA ALA A 30 -55.59 -21.64 -9.86
C ALA A 30 -54.53 -21.79 -8.74
N GLU A 31 -54.46 -22.95 -8.09
CA GLU A 31 -53.44 -23.24 -7.07
C GLU A 31 -52.01 -23.27 -7.65
N GLU A 32 -51.84 -23.82 -8.86
CA GLU A 32 -50.56 -23.81 -9.56
C GLU A 32 -50.11 -22.40 -9.95
N ILE A 33 -51.04 -21.56 -10.42
CA ILE A 33 -50.77 -20.15 -10.74
C ILE A 33 -50.32 -19.40 -9.48
N ILE A 34 -51.01 -19.59 -8.35
CA ILE A 34 -50.66 -18.94 -7.07
C ILE A 34 -49.29 -19.40 -6.59
N LYS A 35 -49.03 -20.71 -6.56
CA LYS A 35 -47.71 -21.25 -6.15
C LYS A 35 -46.57 -20.74 -7.02
N LYS A 36 -46.79 -20.62 -8.33
CA LYS A 36 -45.79 -20.11 -9.26
C LYS A 36 -45.53 -18.61 -9.01
N ALA A 37 -46.58 -17.82 -8.83
CA ALA A 37 -46.46 -16.40 -8.49
C ALA A 37 -45.74 -16.17 -7.15
N GLU A 38 -46.02 -16.98 -6.13
CA GLU A 38 -45.33 -16.92 -4.83
C GLU A 38 -43.84 -17.27 -4.96
N LYS A 39 -43.51 -18.31 -5.71
CA LYS A 39 -42.12 -18.70 -5.96
C LYS A 39 -41.35 -17.64 -6.73
N ASP A 40 -41.96 -17.07 -7.77
CA ASP A 40 -41.35 -16.02 -8.58
C ASP A 40 -41.14 -14.74 -7.73
N ALA A 41 -42.11 -14.38 -6.89
CA ALA A 41 -41.98 -13.25 -5.95
C ALA A 41 -40.84 -13.46 -4.93
N LEU A 42 -40.70 -14.68 -4.40
CA LEU A 42 -39.62 -15.02 -3.47
C LEU A 42 -38.25 -14.95 -4.16
N GLU A 43 -38.11 -15.48 -5.37
CA GLU A 43 -36.86 -15.40 -6.13
C GLU A 43 -36.46 -13.96 -6.47
N ILE A 44 -37.43 -13.09 -6.78
CA ILE A 44 -37.19 -11.67 -7.03
C ILE A 44 -36.72 -10.98 -5.73
N ALA A 45 -37.42 -11.21 -4.61
CA ALA A 45 -37.08 -10.63 -3.31
C ALA A 45 -35.69 -11.07 -2.83
N GLU A 46 -35.33 -12.35 -3.02
CA GLU A 46 -33.99 -12.86 -2.68
C GLU A 46 -32.89 -12.24 -3.55
N LYS A 47 -33.13 -12.09 -4.86
CA LYS A 47 -32.20 -11.42 -5.78
C LYS A 47 -31.98 -9.96 -5.39
N GLU A 48 -33.04 -9.21 -5.10
CA GLU A 48 -32.94 -7.82 -4.66
C GLU A 48 -32.21 -7.70 -3.31
N ALA A 49 -32.56 -8.55 -2.33
CA ALA A 49 -31.89 -8.58 -1.04
C ALA A 49 -30.41 -8.94 -1.17
N ARG A 50 -30.03 -9.78 -2.14
CA ARG A 50 -28.62 -10.09 -2.44
C ARG A 50 -27.90 -8.88 -3.04
N ILE A 51 -28.49 -8.22 -4.04
CA ILE A 51 -27.91 -7.02 -4.67
C ILE A 51 -27.71 -5.89 -3.66
N ILE A 52 -28.68 -5.65 -2.78
CA ILE A 52 -28.60 -4.63 -1.73
C ILE A 52 -27.47 -4.98 -0.74
N ARG A 53 -27.40 -6.23 -0.28
CA ARG A 53 -26.34 -6.69 0.63
C ARG A 53 -24.95 -6.54 0.02
N GLU A 54 -24.77 -6.97 -1.23
CA GLU A 54 -23.51 -6.83 -1.96
C GLU A 54 -23.13 -5.35 -2.15
N THR A 55 -24.09 -4.49 -2.47
CA THR A 55 -23.86 -3.05 -2.63
C THR A 55 -23.42 -2.39 -1.33
N ILE A 56 -24.06 -2.74 -0.20
CA ILE A 56 -23.68 -2.24 1.12
C ILE A 56 -22.29 -2.74 1.51
N ALA A 57 -22.01 -4.03 1.35
CA ALA A 57 -20.71 -4.63 1.63
C ALA A 57 -19.59 -3.96 0.81
N ASN A 58 -19.80 -3.75 -0.49
CA ASN A 58 -18.85 -3.07 -1.37
C ASN A 58 -18.58 -1.64 -0.93
N ARG A 59 -19.61 -0.88 -0.54
CA ARG A 59 -19.45 0.48 -0.02
C ARG A 59 -18.72 0.53 1.32
N MET A 60 -18.93 -0.44 2.20
CA MET A 60 -18.22 -0.54 3.48
C MET A 60 -16.74 -0.89 3.24
N MET A 61 -16.45 -1.87 2.38
CA MET A 61 -15.08 -2.23 1.98
C MET A 61 -14.34 -1.05 1.34
N ASP A 62 -14.99 -0.27 0.48
CA ASP A 62 -14.38 0.93 -0.12
C ASP A 62 -14.06 2.01 0.93
N ARG A 63 -14.94 2.21 1.91
CA ARG A 63 -14.69 3.12 3.03
C ARG A 63 -13.53 2.65 3.91
N GLU A 64 -13.48 1.37 4.25
CA GLU A 64 -12.36 0.80 5.01
C GLU A 64 -11.05 0.89 4.24
N LYS A 65 -11.06 0.59 2.95
CA LYS A 65 -9.88 0.71 2.07
C LYS A 65 -9.39 2.15 2.01
N ARG A 66 -10.29 3.14 1.91
CA ARG A 66 -9.94 4.57 1.98
C ARG A 66 -9.34 4.94 3.34
N ARG A 67 -9.97 4.53 4.44
CA ARG A 67 -9.44 4.74 5.80
C ARG A 67 -8.04 4.15 5.97
N LEU A 68 -7.81 2.91 5.51
CA LEU A 68 -6.50 2.27 5.58
C LEU A 68 -5.44 2.99 4.73
N ILE A 69 -5.82 3.56 3.58
CA ILE A 69 -4.92 4.40 2.78
C ILE A 69 -4.60 5.69 3.52
N GLU A 70 -5.60 6.37 4.07
CA GLU A 70 -5.45 7.59 4.87
C GLU A 70 -4.57 7.35 6.10
N ASP A 71 -4.82 6.28 6.85
CA ASP A 71 -4.01 5.90 8.02
C ASP A 71 -2.58 5.54 7.62
N LYS A 72 -2.39 4.87 6.46
CA LYS A 72 -1.05 4.58 5.94
C LYS A 72 -0.31 5.87 5.56
N VAL A 73 -0.99 6.85 4.96
CA VAL A 73 -0.41 8.16 4.64
C VAL A 73 -0.06 8.89 5.94
N ARG A 74 -0.98 8.97 6.89
CA ARG A 74 -0.75 9.57 8.22
C ARG A 74 0.43 8.94 8.94
N LEU A 75 0.54 7.61 8.95
CA LEU A 75 1.66 6.92 9.59
C LEU A 75 3.00 7.21 8.92
N LYS A 76 3.03 7.39 7.59
CA LYS A 76 4.23 7.85 6.89
C LYS A 76 4.60 9.26 7.33
N ASP A 77 3.63 10.16 7.39
CA ASP A 77 3.83 11.56 7.78
C ASP A 77 4.31 11.66 9.23
N VAL A 78 3.73 10.90 10.16
CA VAL A 78 4.16 10.83 11.57
C VAL A 78 5.60 10.34 11.69
N LYS A 79 5.97 9.28 10.96
CA LYS A 79 7.34 8.75 10.99
C LYS A 79 8.37 9.74 10.42
N ILE A 80 8.04 10.41 9.33
CA ILE A 80 8.89 11.44 8.73
C ILE A 80 9.01 12.66 9.66
N LYS A 81 7.89 13.10 10.25
CA LYS A 81 7.87 14.20 11.21
C LYS A 81 8.75 13.90 12.42
N ARG A 82 8.62 12.71 13.01
CA ARG A 82 9.46 12.28 14.14
C ARG A 82 10.95 12.22 13.78
N LEU A 83 11.29 11.79 12.56
CA LEU A 83 12.68 11.82 12.09
C LEU A 83 13.20 13.26 12.00
N ARG A 84 12.39 14.20 11.50
CA ARG A 84 12.73 15.62 11.48
C ARG A 84 12.93 16.15 12.90
N GLU A 85 12.02 15.87 13.83
CA GLU A 85 12.12 16.29 15.23
C GLU A 85 13.45 15.82 15.85
N ILE A 86 13.81 14.54 15.71
CA ILE A 86 15.09 14.00 16.21
C ILE A 86 16.30 14.68 15.55
N LEU A 87 16.20 15.01 14.26
CA LEU A 87 17.27 15.69 13.54
C LEU A 87 17.44 17.12 14.07
N TYR A 88 16.34 17.86 14.24
CA TYR A 88 16.35 19.21 14.79
C TYR A 88 16.85 19.24 16.23
N GLU A 89 16.47 18.28 17.09
CA GLU A 89 17.02 18.18 18.44
C GLU A 89 18.55 18.02 18.46
N LYS A 90 19.11 17.30 17.48
CA LYS A 90 20.57 17.16 17.34
C LYS A 90 21.22 18.44 16.83
N ILE A 91 20.59 19.09 15.87
CA ILE A 91 21.04 20.38 15.32
C ILE A 91 21.05 21.45 16.42
N GLU A 92 20.00 21.53 17.24
CA GLU A 92 19.92 22.46 18.38
C GLU A 92 21.06 22.26 19.37
N LYS A 93 21.49 21.02 19.60
CA LYS A 93 22.68 20.74 20.44
C LYS A 93 23.96 21.30 19.82
N VAL A 94 24.13 21.19 18.51
CA VAL A 94 25.28 21.75 17.79
C VAL A 94 25.25 23.28 17.85
N ILE A 95 24.09 23.88 17.57
CA ILE A 95 23.89 25.33 17.60
C ILE A 95 24.17 25.88 19.00
N GLY A 96 23.69 25.21 20.05
CA GLY A 96 23.92 25.59 21.44
C GLY A 96 25.31 25.24 21.97
N GLY A 97 26.24 24.74 21.13
CA GLY A 97 27.62 24.40 21.53
C GLY A 97 27.73 23.18 22.46
N LYS A 98 26.68 22.35 22.55
CA LYS A 98 26.63 21.16 23.42
C LYS A 98 27.22 19.90 22.77
N ASP A 99 27.64 19.98 21.52
CA ASP A 99 28.31 18.90 20.79
C ASP A 99 29.71 19.37 20.35
N GLU A 100 30.72 19.02 21.13
CA GLU A 100 32.12 19.47 20.94
C GLU A 100 32.73 19.05 19.60
N ARG A 101 32.12 18.08 18.90
CA ARG A 101 32.59 17.62 17.59
C ARG A 101 32.33 18.65 16.48
N TRP A 102 31.42 19.59 16.72
CA TRP A 102 30.95 20.53 15.71
C TRP A 102 31.06 21.97 16.24
N SER A 103 31.60 22.86 15.40
CA SER A 103 31.61 24.30 15.69
C SER A 103 30.53 24.97 14.85
N TYR A 104 29.51 25.51 15.51
CA TYR A 104 28.41 26.18 14.82
C TYR A 104 28.88 27.42 14.05
N GLU A 105 29.81 28.21 14.60
CA GLU A 105 30.38 29.38 13.94
C GLU A 105 31.04 29.02 12.60
N LYS A 106 31.82 27.92 12.57
CA LYS A 106 32.42 27.42 11.32
C LYS A 106 31.36 26.96 10.31
N ILE A 107 30.26 26.37 10.80
CA ILE A 107 29.14 25.95 9.95
C ILE A 107 28.42 27.18 9.38
N LEU A 108 28.11 28.17 10.21
CA LEU A 108 27.46 29.42 9.82
C LEU A 108 28.29 30.18 8.78
N TYR A 109 29.60 30.29 8.99
CA TYR A 109 30.52 30.87 7.99
C TYR A 109 30.45 30.14 6.66
N ARG A 110 30.47 28.79 6.67
CA ARG A 110 30.36 28.00 5.45
C ARG A 110 29.04 28.25 4.73
N LEU A 111 27.93 28.29 5.46
CA LEU A 111 26.61 28.58 4.89
C LEU A 111 26.56 29.98 4.24
N LEU A 112 27.14 30.98 4.92
CA LEU A 112 27.25 32.34 4.41
C LEU A 112 28.12 32.39 3.14
N ARG A 113 29.29 31.74 3.15
CA ARG A 113 30.18 31.67 1.99
C ARG A 113 29.52 30.99 0.80
N ASP A 114 28.86 29.87 1.02
CA ASP A 114 28.14 29.16 -0.05
C ASP A 114 27.02 30.04 -0.64
N ALA A 115 26.34 30.85 0.20
CA ALA A 115 25.34 31.80 -0.27
C ALA A 115 25.94 32.96 -1.10
N VAL A 116 27.06 33.51 -0.64
CA VAL A 116 27.80 34.58 -1.34
C VAL A 116 28.30 34.09 -2.69
N LEU A 117 28.82 32.86 -2.76
CA LEU A 117 29.25 32.21 -4.00
C LEU A 117 28.10 32.12 -5.00
N GLU A 118 26.95 31.61 -4.57
CA GLU A 118 25.79 31.40 -5.43
C GLU A 118 25.19 32.72 -5.96
N ILE A 119 25.12 33.77 -5.13
CA ILE A 119 24.56 35.06 -5.55
C ILE A 119 25.40 35.71 -6.65
N GLY A 120 26.73 35.61 -6.53
CA GLY A 120 27.61 36.09 -7.60
C GLY A 120 27.98 37.58 -7.54
N GLU A 121 27.65 38.32 -6.47
CA GLU A 121 27.74 39.79 -6.45
C GLU A 121 28.53 40.35 -5.25
N GLU A 122 28.96 41.61 -5.35
CA GLU A 122 29.74 42.31 -4.31
C GLU A 122 28.88 42.69 -3.10
N ASN A 123 27.71 43.30 -3.32
CA ASN A 123 26.86 43.77 -2.22
C ASN A 123 25.77 42.74 -1.93
N ILE A 124 25.73 42.27 -0.68
CA ILE A 124 24.81 41.21 -0.26
C ILE A 124 24.07 41.63 1.01
N VAL A 125 22.76 41.48 1.02
CA VAL A 125 21.89 41.63 2.19
C VAL A 125 21.75 40.27 2.87
N VAL A 126 22.01 40.22 4.18
CA VAL A 126 21.97 39.00 4.98
C VAL A 126 20.86 39.09 6.01
N SER A 127 19.87 38.21 5.89
CA SER A 127 18.80 38.00 6.87
C SER A 127 19.03 36.69 7.61
N ALA A 128 18.84 36.69 8.92
CA ALA A 128 19.02 35.52 9.77
C ALA A 128 18.14 35.63 11.01
N ASN A 129 18.16 34.64 11.90
CA ASN A 129 17.56 34.82 13.22
C ASN A 129 18.36 35.86 14.05
N LYS A 130 17.78 36.35 15.15
CA LYS A 130 18.39 37.42 15.96
C LYS A 130 19.80 37.08 16.46
N ARG A 131 20.04 35.83 16.86
CA ARG A 131 21.33 35.35 17.38
C ARG A 131 22.41 35.39 16.31
N ASP A 132 22.12 34.81 15.15
CA ASP A 132 23.09 34.69 14.06
C ASP A 132 23.34 36.05 13.40
N LEU A 133 22.32 36.90 13.30
CA LEU A 133 22.46 38.27 12.83
C LEU A 133 23.38 39.10 13.76
N GLU A 134 23.27 38.94 15.07
CA GLU A 134 24.13 39.60 16.06
C GLU A 134 25.59 39.14 15.93
N PHE A 135 25.81 37.84 15.74
CA PHE A 135 27.14 37.28 15.49
C PHE A 135 27.77 37.88 14.23
N ILE A 136 27.01 37.93 13.13
CA ILE A 136 27.46 38.52 11.86
C ILE A 136 27.71 40.01 12.00
N ARG A 137 26.87 40.74 12.74
CA ARG A 137 27.07 42.16 13.05
C ARG A 137 28.39 42.41 13.77
N THR A 138 28.66 41.61 14.81
CA THR A 138 29.85 41.77 15.66
C THR A 138 31.13 41.42 14.92
N HIS A 139 31.10 40.40 14.06
CA HIS A 139 32.27 39.89 13.33
C HIS A 139 32.30 40.34 11.86
N LYS A 140 31.52 41.36 11.49
CA LYS A 140 31.29 41.74 10.09
C LYS A 140 32.58 41.90 9.28
N SER A 141 33.50 42.74 9.77
CA SER A 141 34.76 43.06 9.08
C SER A 141 35.65 41.84 8.87
N GLU A 142 35.71 40.95 9.87
CA GLU A 142 36.46 39.69 9.78
C GLU A 142 35.84 38.74 8.76
N LEU A 143 34.50 38.62 8.77
CA LEU A 143 33.75 37.79 7.84
C LEU A 143 33.90 38.29 6.40
N GLU A 144 33.80 39.60 6.15
CA GLU A 144 34.01 40.22 4.84
C GLU A 144 35.41 39.90 4.32
N THR A 145 36.46 40.22 5.09
CA THR A 145 37.86 39.94 4.70
C THR A 145 38.06 38.47 4.31
N LYS A 146 37.56 37.56 5.16
CA LYS A 146 37.71 36.12 4.93
C LYS A 146 36.89 35.63 3.73
N LEU A 147 35.71 36.20 3.49
CA LEU A 147 34.91 35.89 2.29
C LEU A 147 35.58 36.39 1.02
N GLU A 148 36.23 37.55 1.06
CA GLU A 148 36.98 38.08 -0.07
C GLU A 148 38.15 37.19 -0.45
N GLU A 149 38.89 36.69 0.55
CA GLU A 149 39.97 35.72 0.37
C GLU A 149 39.45 34.38 -0.20
N ASP A 150 38.36 33.83 0.36
CA ASP A 150 37.82 32.53 -0.04
C ASP A 150 37.13 32.55 -1.42
N VAL A 151 36.50 33.67 -1.79
CA VAL A 151 35.70 33.80 -3.03
C VAL A 151 36.48 34.47 -4.17
N GLY A 152 37.55 35.22 -3.84
CA GLY A 152 38.39 35.91 -4.82
C GLY A 152 37.78 37.17 -5.42
N ARG A 153 36.81 37.79 -4.73
CA ARG A 153 36.19 39.06 -5.12
C ARG A 153 35.82 39.87 -3.88
N LYS A 154 35.64 41.17 -4.05
CA LYS A 154 35.17 42.05 -2.98
C LYS A 154 33.74 41.67 -2.53
N VAL A 155 33.49 41.69 -1.22
CA VAL A 155 32.19 41.29 -0.63
C VAL A 155 31.82 42.26 0.49
N ASN A 156 30.75 43.02 0.30
CA ASN A 156 30.18 43.90 1.32
C ASN A 156 28.86 43.31 1.83
N LEU A 157 28.80 43.05 3.14
CA LEU A 157 27.61 42.52 3.81
C LEU A 157 26.78 43.66 4.40
N SER A 158 25.49 43.66 4.12
CA SER A 158 24.49 44.51 4.77
C SER A 158 23.52 43.63 5.55
N LEU A 159 23.08 44.09 6.72
CA LEU A 159 22.16 43.30 7.55
C LEU A 159 20.74 43.63 7.13
N GLY A 160 19.97 42.59 6.80
CA GLY A 160 18.54 42.67 6.57
C GLY A 160 17.73 42.44 7.84
N ASP A 161 16.44 42.17 7.67
CA ASP A 161 15.54 41.93 8.78
C ASP A 161 15.74 40.55 9.42
N PRO A 162 15.47 40.41 10.75
CA PRO A 162 15.42 39.12 11.40
C PRO A 162 14.31 38.22 10.84
N VAL A 163 14.61 36.94 10.64
CA VAL A 163 13.67 35.94 10.14
C VAL A 163 13.52 34.76 11.10
N ASP A 164 12.38 34.07 11.04
CA ASP A 164 12.10 32.89 11.86
C ASP A 164 12.71 31.63 11.22
N ILE A 165 13.96 31.36 11.57
CA ILE A 165 14.72 30.17 11.13
C ILE A 165 15.51 29.58 12.31
N THR A 166 15.74 28.26 12.27
CA THR A 166 16.49 27.54 13.29
C THR A 166 17.94 28.04 13.38
N GLY A 167 18.54 28.31 12.22
CA GLY A 167 19.86 28.90 12.09
C GLY A 167 20.33 28.99 10.65
N GLY A 168 21.47 29.62 10.43
CA GLY A 168 22.02 29.90 9.09
C GLY A 168 21.58 31.27 8.58
N VAL A 169 21.63 31.46 7.26
CA VAL A 169 21.38 32.76 6.63
C VAL A 169 20.53 32.64 5.36
N ILE A 170 19.79 33.70 5.08
CA ILE A 170 19.16 33.96 3.79
C ILE A 170 19.85 35.19 3.22
N CYS A 171 20.50 35.04 2.08
CA CYS A 171 21.23 36.12 1.44
C CYS A 171 20.47 36.58 0.20
N ALA A 172 20.48 37.88 -0.06
CA ALA A 172 19.86 38.47 -1.24
C ALA A 172 20.72 39.60 -1.81
N THR A 173 20.50 39.97 -3.06
CA THR A 173 20.98 41.24 -3.60
C THR A 173 20.19 42.40 -2.98
N PRO A 174 20.73 43.64 -2.94
CA PRO A 174 20.00 44.82 -2.47
C PRO A 174 18.69 45.09 -3.23
N SER A 175 18.66 44.73 -4.52
CA SER A 175 17.46 44.77 -5.37
C SER A 175 16.46 43.64 -5.09
N GLY A 176 16.89 42.57 -4.42
CA GLY A 176 16.07 41.39 -4.12
C GLY A 176 15.80 40.46 -5.30
N ASP A 177 16.44 40.67 -6.45
CA ASP A 177 16.27 39.87 -7.66
C ASP A 177 16.95 38.49 -7.57
N LYS A 178 18.01 38.36 -6.76
CA LYS A 178 18.62 37.08 -6.43
C LYS A 178 18.50 36.82 -4.93
N ILE A 179 18.01 35.64 -4.58
CA ILE A 179 17.85 35.19 -3.20
C ILE A 179 18.39 33.78 -3.09
N PHE A 180 19.25 33.54 -2.11
CA PHE A 180 19.74 32.22 -1.77
C PHE A 180 19.47 31.90 -0.30
N ASN A 181 18.72 30.81 -0.09
CA ASN A 181 18.38 30.33 1.25
C ASN A 181 19.38 29.26 1.72
N ALA A 182 20.38 29.70 2.49
CA ALA A 182 21.36 28.86 3.14
C ALA A 182 21.00 28.56 4.61
N SER A 183 19.72 28.56 4.98
CA SER A 183 19.30 28.17 6.31
C SER A 183 19.52 26.68 6.57
N ILE A 184 19.66 26.32 7.85
CA ILE A 184 19.71 24.92 8.27
C ILE A 184 18.43 24.20 7.88
N ASP A 185 17.28 24.87 8.00
CA ASP A 185 15.98 24.34 7.61
C ASP A 185 15.94 23.95 6.12
N SER A 186 16.44 24.84 5.26
CA SER A 186 16.55 24.59 3.81
C SER A 186 17.46 23.38 3.53
N ARG A 187 18.60 23.28 4.22
CA ARG A 187 19.52 22.14 4.08
C ARG A 187 18.93 20.83 4.59
N VAL A 188 18.20 20.84 5.70
CA VAL A 188 17.49 19.68 6.22
C VAL A 188 16.46 19.19 5.19
N ASP A 189 15.69 20.10 4.61
CA ASP A 189 14.70 19.75 3.58
C ASP A 189 15.35 19.16 2.32
N GLU A 190 16.45 19.74 1.86
CA GLU A 190 17.23 19.23 0.71
C GLU A 190 17.73 17.80 0.97
N VAL A 191 18.35 17.56 2.13
CA VAL A 191 18.86 16.24 2.51
C VAL A 191 17.72 15.23 2.66
N MET A 192 16.62 15.62 3.32
CA MET A 192 15.45 14.76 3.47
C MET A 192 14.84 14.38 2.12
N LYS A 193 14.78 15.31 1.17
CA LYS A 193 14.32 15.05 -0.20
C LYS A 193 15.26 14.10 -0.95
N LYS A 194 16.57 14.37 -0.92
CA LYS A 194 17.60 13.54 -1.57
C LYS A 194 17.64 12.12 -1.00
N MET A 195 17.46 11.98 0.31
CA MET A 195 17.45 10.69 1.01
C MET A 195 16.07 10.05 1.09
N SER A 196 15.02 10.65 0.53
CA SER A 196 13.63 10.19 0.67
C SER A 196 13.45 8.70 0.33
N ALA A 197 14.01 8.24 -0.78
CA ALA A 197 13.95 6.83 -1.19
C ALA A 197 14.65 5.90 -0.19
N PHE A 198 15.79 6.32 0.37
CA PHE A 198 16.50 5.58 1.40
C PHE A 198 15.71 5.55 2.72
N ILE A 199 15.20 6.70 3.17
CA ILE A 199 14.38 6.85 4.38
C ILE A 199 13.13 5.98 4.27
N VAL A 200 12.43 6.01 3.14
CA VAL A 200 11.23 5.19 2.88
C VAL A 200 11.55 3.70 2.95
N ARG A 201 12.67 3.25 2.34
CA ARG A 201 13.10 1.86 2.43
C ARG A 201 13.41 1.46 3.87
N ARG A 202 14.24 2.25 4.57
CA ARG A 202 14.71 1.93 5.93
C ARG A 202 13.61 1.98 6.97
N LEU A 203 12.64 2.87 6.82
CA LEU A 203 11.47 2.97 7.70
C LEU A 203 10.36 1.97 7.34
N GLY A 204 10.62 1.05 6.39
CA GLY A 204 9.68 0.01 5.97
C GLY A 204 8.43 0.57 5.28
N MET A 205 8.51 1.78 4.72
CA MET A 205 7.41 2.46 4.04
C MET A 205 7.22 1.97 2.59
N VAL A 206 7.39 0.66 2.36
CA VAL A 206 7.29 0.02 1.04
C VAL A 206 5.86 0.15 0.51
N SER A 207 5.70 0.60 -0.74
CA SER A 207 4.40 0.58 -1.40
C SER A 207 4.00 -0.87 -1.69
N THR A 208 2.70 -1.18 -1.72
CA THR A 208 2.25 -2.55 -2.01
C THR A 208 2.72 -3.02 -3.40
N ALA A 209 2.77 -2.10 -4.37
CA ALA A 209 3.29 -2.38 -5.71
C ALA A 209 4.79 -2.73 -5.68
N ARG A 210 5.61 -1.95 -4.95
CA ARG A 210 7.05 -2.22 -4.82
C ARG A 210 7.30 -3.53 -4.07
N PHE A 211 6.54 -3.82 -3.02
CA PHE A 211 6.65 -5.07 -2.28
C PHE A 211 6.41 -6.27 -3.22
N ARG A 212 5.32 -6.25 -4.00
CA ARG A 212 5.03 -7.30 -4.99
C ARG A 212 6.12 -7.43 -6.05
N SER A 213 6.68 -6.32 -6.52
CA SER A 213 7.83 -6.35 -7.44
C SER A 213 9.05 -7.02 -6.83
N LEU A 214 9.35 -6.76 -5.56
CA LEU A 214 10.47 -7.41 -4.85
C LEU A 214 10.21 -8.91 -4.68
N ILE A 215 8.97 -9.31 -4.38
CA ILE A 215 8.61 -10.73 -4.33
C ILE A 215 8.87 -11.41 -5.68
N ARG A 216 8.43 -10.81 -6.81
CA ARG A 216 8.70 -11.39 -8.14
C ARG A 216 10.20 -11.57 -8.41
N GLN A 217 11.00 -10.53 -8.17
CA GLN A 217 12.46 -10.60 -8.32
C GLN A 217 13.12 -11.64 -7.40
N MET A 218 12.59 -11.80 -6.19
CA MET A 218 13.08 -12.81 -5.24
C MET A 218 12.83 -14.23 -5.79
N PHE A 219 11.66 -14.51 -6.36
CA PHE A 219 11.38 -15.80 -7.01
C PHE A 219 12.21 -16.00 -8.28
N GLU A 220 12.40 -14.97 -9.11
CA GLU A 220 13.28 -15.03 -10.30
C GLU A 220 14.74 -15.39 -9.97
N LYS A 221 15.20 -15.04 -8.75
CA LYS A 221 16.56 -15.33 -8.27
C LYS A 221 16.74 -16.74 -7.72
N ILE A 222 15.69 -17.55 -7.61
CA ILE A 222 15.79 -18.94 -7.17
C ILE A 222 16.38 -19.75 -8.33
N ARG A 223 17.70 -19.95 -8.33
CA ARG A 223 18.44 -20.72 -9.35
C ARG A 223 18.74 -22.16 -8.92
N GLU A 224 18.54 -22.47 -7.66
CA GLU A 224 18.83 -23.77 -7.07
C GLU A 224 17.64 -24.22 -6.21
N LYS A 225 17.63 -25.50 -5.82
CA LYS A 225 16.59 -26.02 -4.93
C LYS A 225 16.75 -25.42 -3.53
N ILE A 226 15.73 -24.71 -3.08
CA ILE A 226 15.67 -24.09 -1.76
C ILE A 226 14.60 -24.77 -0.91
N LYS A 227 14.94 -25.03 0.36
CA LYS A 227 14.00 -25.55 1.36
C LYS A 227 13.86 -24.55 2.51
N ILE A 228 12.63 -24.18 2.84
CA ILE A 228 12.31 -23.31 3.99
C ILE A 228 11.12 -23.90 4.77
N LYS A 229 10.98 -23.53 6.05
CA LYS A 229 9.76 -23.78 6.81
C LYS A 229 8.82 -22.61 6.65
N ASP A 230 7.56 -22.88 6.34
CA ASP A 230 6.52 -21.86 6.32
C ASP A 230 6.08 -21.49 7.75
N ALA A 231 5.29 -20.44 7.90
CA ALA A 231 4.80 -19.97 9.20
C ALA A 231 3.79 -20.93 9.86
N LEU A 232 3.27 -21.93 9.12
CA LEU A 232 2.41 -22.99 9.63
C LEU A 232 3.22 -24.22 10.08
N GLY A 233 4.55 -24.19 9.95
CA GLY A 233 5.47 -25.26 10.31
C GLY A 233 5.71 -26.30 9.22
N ARG A 234 5.11 -26.13 8.03
CA ARG A 234 5.25 -27.03 6.88
C ARG A 234 6.56 -26.78 6.15
N SER A 235 7.09 -27.83 5.55
CA SER A 235 8.26 -27.72 4.70
C SER A 235 7.86 -27.29 3.28
N LEU A 236 8.35 -26.14 2.84
CA LEU A 236 8.20 -25.64 1.48
C LEU A 236 9.51 -25.86 0.71
N GLU A 237 9.42 -26.61 -0.39
CA GLU A 237 10.53 -26.81 -1.33
C GLU A 237 10.27 -26.05 -2.62
N LEU A 238 11.20 -25.18 -2.99
CA LEU A 238 11.18 -24.35 -4.20
C LEU A 238 12.30 -24.84 -5.11
N GLY A 239 11.97 -25.28 -6.32
CA GLY A 239 12.95 -25.59 -7.36
C GLY A 239 13.47 -24.34 -8.07
N PRO A 240 14.49 -24.49 -8.94
CA PRO A 240 14.93 -23.43 -9.83
C PRO A 240 13.75 -22.88 -10.66
N ILE A 241 13.68 -21.57 -10.80
CA ILE A 241 12.60 -20.86 -11.51
C ILE A 241 13.10 -20.39 -12.87
N ASP A 242 12.40 -20.81 -13.93
CA ASP A 242 12.71 -20.44 -15.32
C ASP A 242 12.09 -19.09 -15.68
N SER A 243 10.85 -18.85 -15.25
CA SER A 243 10.13 -17.61 -15.53
C SER A 243 9.14 -17.25 -14.43
N VAL A 244 8.90 -15.95 -14.27
CA VAL A 244 7.90 -15.40 -13.37
C VAL A 244 6.98 -14.47 -14.15
N GLU A 245 5.69 -14.79 -14.15
CA GLU A 245 4.64 -13.98 -14.78
C GLU A 245 3.69 -13.42 -13.70
N SER A 246 2.77 -12.52 -14.06
CA SER A 246 1.73 -12.06 -13.14
C SER A 246 0.44 -11.76 -13.86
N ILE A 247 -0.68 -11.97 -13.17
CA ILE A 247 -2.02 -11.73 -13.72
C ILE A 247 -2.77 -10.77 -12.81
N ILE A 248 -3.16 -9.64 -13.39
CA ILE A 248 -3.90 -8.58 -12.72
C ILE A 248 -4.98 -8.10 -13.68
N GLY A 249 -6.24 -8.49 -13.43
CA GLY A 249 -7.35 -8.08 -14.29
C GLY A 249 -8.70 -8.55 -13.76
N GLY A 250 -9.71 -7.67 -13.83
CA GLY A 250 -11.03 -7.92 -13.26
C GLY A 250 -10.96 -8.24 -11.77
N GLU A 251 -11.54 -9.37 -11.38
CA GLU A 251 -11.49 -9.90 -10.00
C GLU A 251 -10.29 -10.82 -9.73
N THR A 252 -9.51 -11.14 -10.77
CA THR A 252 -8.43 -12.12 -10.69
C THR A 252 -7.11 -11.43 -10.35
N ARG A 253 -6.44 -11.90 -9.29
CA ARG A 253 -5.08 -11.46 -8.95
C ARG A 253 -4.19 -12.63 -8.54
N ILE A 254 -3.11 -12.80 -9.30
CA ILE A 254 -1.97 -13.66 -8.95
C ILE A 254 -0.71 -12.81 -9.11
N ASP A 255 -0.02 -12.52 -8.01
CA ASP A 255 1.08 -11.56 -7.98
C ASP A 255 2.36 -12.12 -8.62
N ALA A 256 2.57 -13.44 -8.52
CA ALA A 256 3.59 -14.18 -9.25
C ALA A 256 3.11 -15.59 -9.65
N ILE A 257 3.34 -15.98 -10.90
CA ILE A 257 3.18 -17.34 -11.42
C ILE A 257 4.58 -17.79 -11.81
N CYS A 258 5.17 -18.65 -10.99
CA CYS A 258 6.56 -19.09 -11.16
C CYS A 258 6.58 -20.48 -11.79
N LYS A 259 7.22 -20.61 -12.95
CA LYS A 259 7.42 -21.91 -13.62
C LYS A 259 8.74 -22.48 -13.15
N GLU A 260 8.70 -23.60 -12.43
CA GLU A 260 9.87 -24.36 -11.99
C GLU A 260 10.44 -25.15 -13.19
N SER A 261 11.77 -25.30 -13.27
CA SER A 261 12.41 -26.09 -14.35
C SER A 261 11.99 -27.57 -14.37
N GLY A 262 11.46 -28.07 -13.26
CA GLY A 262 10.84 -29.40 -13.17
C GLY A 262 9.39 -29.47 -13.68
N GLY A 263 8.88 -28.41 -14.32
CA GLY A 263 7.51 -28.32 -14.85
C GLY A 263 6.44 -27.93 -13.82
N GLY A 264 6.82 -27.70 -12.56
CA GLY A 264 5.91 -27.26 -11.51
C GLY A 264 5.49 -25.80 -11.67
N ILE A 265 4.25 -25.46 -11.33
CA ILE A 265 3.75 -24.08 -11.33
C ILE A 265 3.44 -23.64 -9.90
N ILE A 266 4.17 -22.63 -9.42
CA ILE A 266 3.94 -22.01 -8.11
C ILE A 266 3.12 -20.74 -8.31
N MET A 267 1.97 -20.64 -7.63
CA MET A 267 1.16 -19.43 -7.64
C MET A 267 1.30 -18.68 -6.33
N VAL A 268 1.58 -17.38 -6.42
CA VAL A 268 1.92 -16.54 -5.27
C VAL A 268 0.99 -15.34 -5.18
N PHE A 269 0.48 -15.10 -3.98
CA PHE A 269 -0.17 -13.84 -3.60
C PHE A 269 0.68 -13.12 -2.56
N ALA A 270 0.81 -11.79 -2.69
CA ALA A 270 1.62 -10.99 -1.78
C ALA A 270 0.92 -9.73 -1.28
N THR A 271 0.89 -9.60 0.05
CA THR A 271 0.39 -8.43 0.76
C THR A 271 1.31 -7.99 1.89
N LEU A 272 1.40 -6.67 2.08
CA LEU A 272 2.08 -6.09 3.24
C LEU A 272 1.25 -6.22 4.53
N SER A 273 -0.07 -6.40 4.39
CA SER A 273 -1.01 -6.52 5.50
C SER A 273 -1.08 -7.94 6.06
N GLN A 274 -1.94 -8.15 7.04
CA GLN A 274 -2.26 -9.49 7.54
C GLN A 274 -3.04 -10.31 6.50
N ALA A 275 -2.92 -11.64 6.59
CA ALA A 275 -3.83 -12.57 5.93
C ALA A 275 -5.21 -12.51 6.60
N THR A 276 -6.27 -12.44 5.79
CA THR A 276 -7.68 -12.45 6.22
C THR A 276 -8.43 -13.53 5.44
N LYS A 277 -9.55 -14.07 5.98
CA LYS A 277 -10.33 -15.13 5.30
C LYS A 277 -10.73 -14.73 3.89
N GLU A 278 -11.21 -13.50 3.74
CA GLU A 278 -11.62 -12.91 2.46
C GLU A 278 -10.47 -12.88 1.42
N ARG A 279 -9.25 -12.51 1.82
CA ARG A 279 -8.11 -12.47 0.89
C ARG A 279 -7.67 -13.86 0.45
N VAL A 280 -7.69 -14.82 1.38
CA VAL A 280 -7.37 -16.22 1.08
C VAL A 280 -8.38 -16.78 0.09
N GLN A 281 -9.67 -16.53 0.33
CA GLN A 281 -10.76 -16.93 -0.56
C GLN A 281 -10.64 -16.32 -1.96
N ARG A 282 -10.45 -15.00 -2.07
CA ARG A 282 -10.25 -14.33 -3.36
C ARG A 282 -9.04 -14.85 -4.13
N PHE A 283 -7.97 -15.20 -3.42
CA PHE A 283 -6.81 -15.78 -4.07
C PHE A 283 -7.11 -17.19 -4.59
N ARG A 284 -7.83 -18.01 -3.82
CA ARG A 284 -8.30 -19.32 -4.28
C ARG A 284 -9.15 -19.22 -5.55
N GLU A 285 -10.11 -18.31 -5.58
CA GLU A 285 -10.94 -18.05 -6.76
C GLU A 285 -10.11 -17.58 -7.96
N SER A 286 -9.09 -16.75 -7.72
CA SER A 286 -8.18 -16.30 -8.79
C SER A 286 -7.39 -17.45 -9.41
N ILE A 287 -6.96 -18.40 -8.56
CA ILE A 287 -6.26 -19.61 -8.98
C ILE A 287 -7.20 -20.49 -9.82
N GLU A 288 -8.40 -20.78 -9.33
CA GLU A 288 -9.38 -21.62 -10.03
C GLU A 288 -9.73 -21.05 -11.42
N LYS A 289 -9.96 -19.73 -11.49
CA LYS A 289 -10.19 -19.03 -12.76
C LYS A 289 -8.99 -19.17 -13.72
N TYR A 290 -7.76 -19.07 -13.21
CA TYR A 290 -6.56 -19.23 -14.03
C TYR A 290 -6.41 -20.67 -14.55
N GLU A 291 -6.50 -21.66 -13.67
CA GLU A 291 -6.40 -23.08 -14.01
C GLU A 291 -7.44 -23.47 -15.08
N ALA A 292 -8.67 -22.95 -14.96
CA ALA A 292 -9.72 -23.16 -15.97
C ALA A 292 -9.40 -22.51 -17.33
N SER A 293 -8.76 -21.34 -17.33
CA SER A 293 -8.44 -20.61 -18.57
C SER A 293 -7.22 -21.15 -19.34
N VAL A 294 -6.23 -21.69 -18.63
CA VAL A 294 -4.94 -22.11 -19.23
C VAL A 294 -4.80 -23.64 -19.29
N GLY A 295 -5.62 -24.38 -18.55
CA GLY A 295 -5.57 -25.85 -18.49
C GLY A 295 -4.34 -26.40 -17.75
N ALA A 296 -3.58 -25.55 -17.08
CA ALA A 296 -2.40 -25.92 -16.31
C ALA A 296 -2.69 -25.88 -14.82
N LYS A 297 -2.39 -26.96 -14.09
CA LYS A 297 -2.59 -27.05 -12.64
C LYS A 297 -1.36 -26.53 -11.88
N LYS A 298 -1.61 -25.85 -10.77
CA LYS A 298 -0.53 -25.47 -9.83
C LYS A 298 0.07 -26.70 -9.15
N SER A 299 1.37 -26.65 -8.91
CA SER A 299 2.08 -27.60 -8.03
C SER A 299 2.07 -27.13 -6.58
N LYS A 300 2.16 -25.81 -6.34
CA LYS A 300 2.21 -25.23 -5.00
C LYS A 300 1.52 -23.88 -4.97
N THR A 301 0.93 -23.55 -3.83
CA THR A 301 0.33 -22.23 -3.59
C THR A 301 1.02 -21.54 -2.42
N VAL A 302 1.47 -20.31 -2.62
CA VAL A 302 2.18 -19.53 -1.59
C VAL A 302 1.41 -18.24 -1.30
N PHE A 303 0.98 -18.09 -0.06
CA PHE A 303 0.37 -16.87 0.46
C PHE A 303 1.39 -16.09 1.28
N ILE A 304 1.70 -14.87 0.85
CA ILE A 304 2.67 -14.00 1.51
C ILE A 304 1.92 -12.90 2.25
N ALA A 305 2.03 -12.90 3.58
CA ALA A 305 1.43 -11.91 4.46
C ALA A 305 2.47 -11.30 5.40
N PHE A 306 3.03 -10.15 5.00
CA PHE A 306 4.19 -9.56 5.68
C PHE A 306 3.90 -9.19 7.15
N SER A 307 2.67 -8.78 7.47
CA SER A 307 2.26 -8.44 8.84
C SER A 307 1.66 -9.62 9.62
N GLY A 308 1.77 -10.84 9.10
CA GLY A 308 1.29 -12.06 9.76
C GLY A 308 -0.16 -12.39 9.42
N VAL A 309 -0.89 -12.95 10.38
CA VAL A 309 -2.26 -13.46 10.21
C VAL A 309 -3.19 -12.77 11.20
N GLU A 310 -4.41 -12.47 10.78
CA GLU A 310 -5.41 -11.79 11.60
C GLU A 310 -5.89 -12.62 12.79
N SER A 311 -6.13 -13.92 12.58
CA SER A 311 -6.62 -14.83 13.62
C SER A 311 -6.19 -16.28 13.38
N LYS A 312 -6.37 -17.14 14.39
CA LYS A 312 -6.05 -18.57 14.30
C LYS A 312 -6.89 -19.27 13.21
N ASP A 313 -8.18 -18.95 13.11
CA ASP A 313 -9.06 -19.51 12.07
C ASP A 313 -8.53 -19.27 10.64
N VAL A 314 -7.88 -18.14 10.38
CA VAL A 314 -7.31 -17.87 9.05
C VAL A 314 -6.16 -18.82 8.75
N MET A 315 -5.39 -19.23 9.77
CA MET A 315 -4.35 -20.25 9.60
C MET A 315 -4.97 -21.60 9.22
N ASP A 316 -6.12 -21.95 9.80
CA ASP A 316 -6.82 -23.19 9.49
C ASP A 316 -7.38 -23.14 8.06
N VAL A 317 -7.98 -22.03 7.64
CA VAL A 317 -8.40 -21.83 6.24
C VAL A 317 -7.21 -21.94 5.26
N LEU A 318 -6.05 -21.39 5.59
CA LEU A 318 -4.84 -21.53 4.76
C LEU A 318 -4.39 -23.00 4.64
N ARG A 319 -4.49 -23.79 5.72
CA ARG A 319 -4.19 -25.23 5.70
C ARG A 319 -5.18 -26.01 4.85
N GLU A 320 -6.48 -25.78 5.04
CA GLU A 320 -7.55 -26.41 4.26
C GLU A 320 -7.44 -26.09 2.76
N SER A 321 -6.92 -24.91 2.43
CA SER A 321 -6.67 -24.48 1.05
C SER A 321 -5.38 -25.01 0.43
N ASP A 322 -4.60 -25.78 1.18
CA ASP A 322 -3.23 -26.17 0.84
C ASP A 322 -2.33 -24.99 0.42
N MET A 323 -2.38 -23.89 1.17
CA MET A 323 -1.59 -22.67 0.89
C MET A 323 -0.47 -22.49 1.90
N TYR A 324 0.79 -22.52 1.44
CA TYR A 324 1.95 -22.24 2.27
C TYR A 324 1.93 -20.77 2.71
N LEU A 325 2.25 -20.49 3.98
CA LEU A 325 2.23 -19.12 4.49
C LEU A 325 3.65 -18.61 4.72
N LEU A 326 4.04 -17.53 4.04
CA LEU A 326 5.29 -16.82 4.33
C LEU A 326 4.98 -15.47 4.97
N THR A 327 5.51 -15.25 6.17
CA THR A 327 5.46 -13.94 6.83
C THR A 327 6.80 -13.22 6.69
N ARG A 328 6.97 -12.08 7.37
CA ARG A 328 8.25 -11.34 7.39
C ARG A 328 9.44 -12.26 7.71
N LYS A 329 9.29 -13.17 8.67
CA LYS A 329 10.40 -14.04 9.11
C LYS A 329 10.85 -14.98 7.99
N GLU A 330 9.92 -15.67 7.35
CA GLU A 330 10.21 -16.64 6.29
C GLU A 330 10.68 -15.94 5.01
N LEU A 331 10.16 -14.75 4.72
CA LEU A 331 10.64 -13.94 3.61
C LEU A 331 12.11 -13.50 3.79
N ILE A 332 12.52 -13.13 5.00
CA ILE A 332 13.92 -12.78 5.29
C ILE A 332 14.82 -14.03 5.15
N ASP A 333 14.35 -15.20 5.57
CA ASP A 333 15.10 -16.45 5.36
C ASP A 333 15.26 -16.76 3.87
N LEU A 334 14.17 -16.67 3.10
CA LEU A 334 14.21 -16.86 1.66
C LEU A 334 15.12 -15.83 0.96
N SER A 335 15.02 -14.54 1.32
CA SER A 335 15.81 -13.48 0.70
C SER A 335 17.32 -13.70 0.90
N LYS A 336 17.74 -14.15 2.09
CA LYS A 336 19.14 -14.51 2.37
C LYS A 336 19.61 -15.65 1.49
N LYS A 337 18.79 -16.70 1.32
CA LYS A 337 19.15 -17.86 0.50
C LYS A 337 19.27 -17.54 -0.99
N VAL A 338 18.57 -16.52 -1.48
CA VAL A 338 18.68 -16.05 -2.88
C VAL A 338 19.64 -14.87 -3.07
N GLY A 339 20.39 -14.48 -2.02
CA GLY A 339 21.35 -13.37 -2.09
C GLY A 339 20.69 -12.00 -2.36
N MET A 340 19.53 -11.75 -1.73
CA MET A 340 18.78 -10.50 -1.88
C MET A 340 18.58 -9.81 -0.52
N GLU A 341 18.87 -8.51 -0.48
CA GLU A 341 18.50 -7.66 0.66
C GLU A 341 17.03 -7.23 0.53
N MET A 342 16.25 -7.50 1.58
CA MET A 342 14.82 -7.18 1.67
C MET A 342 14.52 -6.01 2.59
#